data_AF-A0A0G1MCK3-F1
#
_entry.id   AF-A0A0G1MCK3-F1
#
_cell.length_a   1.000
_cell.length_b   1.000
_cell.length_c   1.000
_cell.angle_alpha   90.00
_cell.angle_beta   90.00
_cell.angle_gamma   90.00
#
_symmetry.space_group_name_H-M   'P 1'
#
loop_
_entity.id
_entity.type
_entity.pdbx_description
1 polymer ?
#
loop_
_entity_poly.entity_id
_entity_poly.type
_entity_poly.pdbx_seq_one_letter_code
_entity_poly.pdbx_strand_id
1 'polypeptide(L)'
;MADMEQDQLFVEYVVKQIVNHPDDVKTDRIVDERGVLITLHINPEDMGYVIGRQGQTARAIRILLKIVGAKNNARVNLKIYEPEGSRRFQSAEAAPVDAEASVDDLGI
;
A
#
# COMPACT_ATOMS: atom_id res chain seq x y z
N MET A 1 20.91 -2.84 -19.83
CA MET A 1 19.61 -3.05 -19.17
C MET A 1 19.91 -3.10 -17.68
N ALA A 2 19.25 -2.31 -16.85
CA ALA A 2 19.49 -2.37 -15.41
C ALA A 2 19.16 -3.78 -14.93
N ASP A 3 20.08 -4.44 -14.22
CA ASP A 3 19.80 -5.72 -13.57
C ASP A 3 18.75 -5.46 -12.49
N MET A 4 17.49 -5.70 -12.84
CA MET A 4 16.39 -5.67 -11.90
C MET A 4 16.41 -6.97 -11.12
N GLU A 5 16.48 -6.87 -9.79
CA GLU A 5 16.40 -8.05 -8.95
C GLU A 5 15.00 -8.69 -9.01
N GLN A 6 14.95 -9.99 -8.70
CA GLN A 6 13.76 -10.81 -8.90
C GLN A 6 12.56 -10.34 -8.06
N ASP A 7 12.81 -9.69 -6.92
CA ASP A 7 11.80 -9.04 -6.07
C ASP A 7 11.18 -7.81 -6.76
N GLN A 8 12.01 -6.96 -7.37
CA GLN A 8 11.57 -5.79 -8.11
C GLN A 8 10.74 -6.17 -9.34
N LEU A 9 11.25 -7.14 -10.14
CA LEU A 9 10.53 -7.66 -11.31
C LEU A 9 9.16 -8.23 -10.96
N PHE A 10 9.08 -8.94 -9.83
CA PHE A 10 7.83 -9.50 -9.36
C PHE A 10 6.78 -8.42 -9.04
N VAL A 11 7.17 -7.36 -8.32
CA VAL A 11 6.26 -6.26 -7.98
C VAL A 11 5.78 -5.55 -9.22
N GLU A 12 6.70 -5.20 -10.11
CA GLU A 12 6.37 -4.48 -11.33
C GLU A 12 5.44 -5.30 -12.21
N TYR A 13 5.71 -6.60 -12.37
CA TYR A 13 4.86 -7.50 -13.11
C TYR A 13 3.45 -7.58 -12.53
N VAL A 14 3.32 -7.82 -11.22
CA VAL A 14 2.01 -7.94 -10.56
C VAL A 14 1.22 -6.64 -10.65
N VAL A 15 1.86 -5.49 -10.40
CA VAL A 15 1.18 -4.19 -10.42
C VAL A 15 0.74 -3.83 -11.83
N LYS A 16 1.57 -4.05 -12.85
CA LYS A 16 1.21 -3.80 -14.26
C LYS A 16 -0.02 -4.59 -14.72
N GLN A 17 -0.33 -5.72 -14.10
CA GLN A 17 -1.53 -6.52 -14.41
C GLN A 17 -2.80 -6.05 -13.67
N ILE A 18 -2.67 -5.18 -12.67
CA ILE A 18 -3.78 -4.70 -11.82
C ILE A 18 -4.26 -3.31 -12.24
N VAL A 19 -3.36 -2.50 -12.79
CA VAL A 19 -3.60 -1.07 -13.11
C VAL A 19 -4.06 -0.85 -14.55
N ASN A 20 -4.67 0.30 -14.82
CA ASN A 20 -5.07 0.69 -16.18
C ASN A 20 -3.92 1.36 -16.95
N HIS A 21 -2.96 1.98 -16.25
CA HIS A 21 -1.79 2.62 -16.85
C HIS A 21 -0.51 1.83 -16.51
N PRO A 22 -0.25 0.70 -17.19
CA PRO A 22 0.94 -0.12 -16.92
C PRO A 22 2.25 0.60 -17.25
N ASP A 23 2.23 1.57 -18.17
CA ASP A 23 3.41 2.33 -18.59
C ASP A 23 3.89 3.33 -17.52
N ASP A 24 2.99 3.74 -16.62
CA ASP A 24 3.28 4.66 -15.51
C ASP A 24 3.80 3.93 -14.25
N VAL A 25 3.87 2.60 -14.29
CA VAL A 25 4.38 1.79 -13.19
C VAL A 25 5.90 1.81 -13.19
N LYS A 26 6.49 2.43 -12.17
CA LYS A 26 7.93 2.46 -11.94
C LYS A 26 8.26 1.96 -10.55
N THR A 27 9.36 1.24 -10.42
CA THR A 27 9.82 0.70 -9.15
C THR A 27 11.26 1.14 -8.88
N ASP A 28 11.50 1.63 -7.66
CA ASP A 28 12.83 1.99 -7.17
C ASP A 28 13.24 1.04 -6.06
N ARG A 29 14.47 0.54 -6.11
CA ARG A 29 15.03 -0.38 -5.12
C ARG A 29 16.18 0.28 -4.37
N ILE A 30 16.06 0.34 -3.06
CA ILE A 30 17.08 0.86 -2.14
C ILE A 30 17.48 -0.27 -1.20
N VAL A 31 18.79 -0.51 -1.06
CA VAL A 31 19.33 -1.53 -0.16
C VAL A 31 20.02 -0.84 1.00
N ASP A 32 19.58 -1.16 2.22
CA ASP A 32 20.12 -0.64 3.47
C ASP A 32 20.58 -1.81 4.37
N GLU A 33 21.25 -1.50 5.48
CA GLU A 33 21.71 -2.48 6.48
C GLU A 33 20.57 -3.34 7.07
N ARG A 34 19.32 -2.86 6.99
CA ARG A 34 18.13 -3.53 7.55
C ARG A 34 17.35 -4.35 6.51
N GLY A 35 17.70 -4.26 5.23
CA GLY A 35 17.02 -4.96 4.14
C GLY A 35 16.83 -4.12 2.89
N VAL A 36 15.84 -4.48 2.09
CA VAL A 36 15.52 -3.89 0.80
C VAL A 36 14.20 -3.11 0.90
N LEU A 37 14.21 -1.85 0.50
CA LEU A 37 13.03 -1.03 0.33
C LEU A 37 12.72 -0.89 -1.15
N ILE A 38 11.54 -1.37 -1.55
CA ILE A 38 10.98 -1.16 -2.88
C ILE A 38 9.97 -0.03 -2.79
N THR A 39 10.19 1.05 -3.54
CA THR A 39 9.24 2.15 -3.69
C THR A 39 8.53 2.00 -5.03
N LEU A 40 7.21 1.93 -4.98
CA LEU A 40 6.34 1.80 -6.14
C LEU A 40 5.76 3.16 -6.50
N HIS A 41 6.08 3.64 -7.69
CA HIS A 41 5.50 4.82 -8.31
C HIS A 41 4.44 4.38 -9.31
N ILE A 42 3.23 4.90 -9.16
CA ILE A 42 2.09 4.59 -10.02
C ILE A 42 1.29 5.86 -10.31
N ASN A 43 0.45 5.80 -11.33
CA ASN A 43 -0.50 6.83 -11.64
C ASN A 43 -1.51 7.01 -10.47
N PRO A 44 -1.85 8.24 -10.06
CA PRO A 44 -2.84 8.50 -9.00
C PRO A 44 -4.20 7.84 -9.24
N GLU A 45 -4.63 7.70 -10.49
CA GLU A 45 -5.91 7.07 -10.85
C GLU A 45 -5.91 5.57 -10.55
N ASP A 46 -4.73 4.95 -10.57
CA ASP A 46 -4.56 3.53 -10.34
C ASP A 46 -4.34 3.16 -8.85
N MET A 47 -4.15 4.17 -8.00
CA MET A 47 -3.93 3.99 -6.56
C MET A 47 -5.06 3.19 -5.90
N GLY A 48 -6.31 3.42 -6.32
CA GLY A 48 -7.47 2.70 -5.81
C GLY A 48 -7.42 1.19 -6.08
N TYR A 49 -6.91 0.80 -7.25
CA TYR A 49 -6.79 -0.61 -7.65
C TYR A 49 -5.66 -1.31 -6.88
N VAL A 50 -4.52 -0.63 -6.70
CA VAL A 50 -3.34 -1.19 -6.02
C VAL A 50 -3.52 -1.26 -4.50
N ILE A 51 -4.10 -0.24 -3.87
CA ILE A 51 -4.42 -0.28 -2.44
C ILE A 51 -5.54 -1.31 -2.21
N GLY A 52 -6.59 -1.27 -3.03
CA GLY A 52 -7.78 -2.10 -2.89
C GLY A 52 -8.63 -1.71 -1.68
N ARG A 53 -9.77 -2.39 -1.51
CA ARG A 53 -10.69 -2.17 -0.38
C ARG A 53 -9.95 -2.42 0.93
N GLN A 54 -9.96 -1.44 1.85
CA GLN A 54 -9.27 -1.52 3.15
C GLN A 54 -7.77 -1.87 3.07
N GLY A 55 -7.11 -1.61 1.93
CA GLY A 55 -5.69 -1.96 1.77
C GLY A 55 -5.41 -3.45 1.57
N GLN A 56 -6.43 -4.27 1.30
CA GLN A 56 -6.28 -5.74 1.18
C GLN A 56 -5.32 -6.13 0.05
N THR A 57 -5.42 -5.50 -1.12
CA THR A 57 -4.55 -5.79 -2.27
C THR A 57 -3.10 -5.44 -1.94
N ALA A 58 -2.84 -4.23 -1.42
CA ALA A 58 -1.49 -3.84 -1.01
C ALA A 58 -0.93 -4.74 0.11
N ARG A 59 -1.79 -5.22 1.02
CA ARG A 59 -1.38 -6.18 2.07
C ARG A 59 -0.99 -7.53 1.48
N ALA A 60 -1.75 -8.04 0.50
CA ALA A 60 -1.43 -9.29 -0.18
C ALA A 60 -0.09 -9.20 -0.91
N ILE A 61 0.14 -8.12 -1.67
CA ILE A 61 1.41 -7.90 -2.38
C ILE A 61 2.58 -7.86 -1.39
N ARG A 62 2.43 -7.18 -0.24
CA ARG A 62 3.46 -7.16 0.83
C ARG A 62 3.77 -8.55 1.37
N ILE A 63 2.77 -9.41 1.54
CA ILE A 63 2.98 -10.78 2.02
C ILE A 63 3.76 -11.59 0.99
N LEU A 64 3.37 -11.50 -0.28
CA LEU A 64 4.07 -12.18 -1.38
C LEU A 64 5.54 -11.72 -1.47
N LEU A 65 5.79 -10.41 -1.37
CA LEU A 65 7.14 -9.86 -1.33
C LEU A 65 7.98 -10.37 -0.16
N LYS A 66 7.40 -10.50 1.02
CA LYS A 66 8.10 -11.09 2.17
C LYS A 66 8.53 -12.53 1.91
N ILE A 67 7.69 -13.31 1.23
CA ILE A 67 7.99 -14.70 0.88
C ILE A 67 9.11 -14.74 -0.17
N VAL A 68 9.03 -13.90 -1.21
CA VAL A 68 10.06 -13.80 -2.26
C VAL A 68 11.40 -13.35 -1.65
N GLY A 69 11.41 -12.30 -0.83
CA GLY A 69 12.60 -11.80 -0.15
C GLY A 69 13.21 -12.81 0.81
N ALA A 70 12.38 -13.54 1.58
CA ALA A 70 12.86 -14.57 2.51
C ALA A 70 13.63 -15.69 1.80
N LYS A 71 13.24 -16.06 0.56
CA LYS A 71 14.00 -17.05 -0.24
C LYS A 71 15.40 -16.56 -0.62
N ASN A 72 15.58 -15.25 -0.71
CA ASN A 72 16.86 -14.60 -1.02
C ASN A 72 17.57 -14.08 0.23
N ASN A 73 17.16 -14.54 1.42
CA ASN A 73 17.70 -14.12 2.72
C ASN A 73 17.64 -12.58 2.97
N ALA A 74 16.72 -11.89 2.30
CA ALA A 74 16.57 -10.44 2.34
C ALA A 74 15.20 -10.05 2.93
N ARG A 75 15.19 -9.02 3.80
CA ARG A 75 13.93 -8.40 4.26
C ARG A 75 13.47 -7.37 3.24
N VAL A 76 12.42 -7.68 2.48
CA VAL A 76 11.87 -6.77 1.47
C VAL A 76 10.63 -6.06 2.00
N ASN A 77 10.62 -4.73 1.93
CA ASN A 77 9.49 -3.87 2.29
C ASN A 77 8.98 -3.10 1.07
N LEU A 78 7.67 -2.93 0.96
CA LEU A 78 7.03 -2.16 -0.11
C LEU A 78 6.45 -0.84 0.43
N LYS A 79 6.87 0.26 -0.19
CA LYS A 79 6.28 1.59 -0.03
C LYS A 79 5.61 1.99 -1.35
N ILE A 80 4.39 2.52 -1.27
CA ILE A 80 3.71 3.08 -2.44
C ILE A 80 3.90 4.59 -2.36
N TYR A 81 4.43 5.20 -3.41
CA TYR A 81 4.63 6.63 -3.49
C TYR A 81 3.31 7.30 -3.85
N GLU A 82 2.84 8.14 -2.95
CA GLU A 82 1.64 8.94 -3.13
C GLU A 82 2.10 10.38 -3.48
N PRO A 83 1.85 10.87 -4.71
CA PRO A 83 2.11 12.27 -5.02
C PRO A 83 1.19 13.13 -4.15
N GLU A 84 1.74 14.21 -3.57
CA GLU A 84 1.03 15.07 -2.62
C GLU A 84 -0.31 15.56 -3.21
N GLY A 85 -1.42 15.11 -2.62
CA GLY A 85 -2.78 15.44 -3.08
C GLY A 85 -3.86 14.42 -2.73
N SER A 86 -3.51 13.16 -2.49
CA SER A 86 -4.46 12.08 -2.20
C SER A 86 -4.90 11.99 -0.72
N ARG A 87 -5.15 13.15 -0.10
CA ARG A 87 -5.54 13.30 1.32
C ARG A 87 -6.98 12.80 1.64
N ARG A 88 -7.46 11.74 0.97
CA ARG A 88 -8.81 11.17 1.16
C ARG A 88 -8.84 9.74 1.71
N PHE A 89 -7.72 9.05 1.86
CA PHE A 89 -7.73 7.69 2.41
C PHE A 89 -7.66 7.60 3.95
N GLN A 90 -7.75 8.73 4.66
CA GLN A 90 -7.89 8.78 6.13
C GLN A 90 -9.16 9.53 6.56
N SER A 91 -10.37 9.09 6.20
CA SER A 91 -11.62 9.64 6.79
C SER A 91 -12.84 8.72 6.68
N ALA A 92 -12.67 7.40 6.73
CA ALA A 92 -13.83 6.49 6.90
C ALA A 92 -14.05 6.09 8.37
N GLU A 93 -13.39 6.76 9.33
CA GLU A 93 -13.53 6.44 10.75
C GLU A 93 -13.57 7.71 11.61
N ALA A 94 -14.73 8.39 11.53
CA ALA A 94 -15.32 9.19 12.60
C ALA A 94 -16.77 9.50 12.17
N ALA A 95 -17.65 8.50 12.26
CA ALA A 95 -19.08 8.79 12.29
C ALA A 95 -19.37 9.62 13.56
N PRO A 96 -20.26 10.62 13.52
CA PRO A 96 -20.67 11.34 14.71
C PRO A 96 -21.34 10.33 15.65
N VAL A 97 -20.82 10.17 16.86
CA VAL A 97 -21.53 9.44 17.91
C VAL A 97 -22.79 10.23 18.23
N ASP A 98 -23.92 9.56 18.02
CA ASP A 98 -25.25 10.10 18.15
C ASP A 98 -25.45 10.79 19.50
N ALA A 99 -26.01 12.00 19.42
CA ALA A 99 -26.62 12.68 20.54
C ALA A 99 -27.96 11.99 20.86
N GLU A 100 -27.94 11.03 21.77
CA GLU A 100 -29.14 10.54 22.48
C GLU A 100 -28.96 10.88 23.96
N ALA A 101 -29.50 12.01 24.39
CA ALA A 101 -30.81 12.11 25.03
C ALA A 101 -30.70 11.99 26.56
N SER A 102 -30.59 13.16 27.18
CA SER A 102 -31.04 13.43 28.54
C SER A 102 -32.43 12.85 28.79
N VAL A 103 -32.58 11.99 29.80
CA VAL A 103 -33.40 12.17 31.02
C VAL A 103 -33.39 10.86 31.81
N ASP A 104 -32.80 10.87 33.01
CA ASP A 104 -33.26 10.17 34.22
C ASP A 104 -32.09 10.05 35.21
N ASP A 105 -32.04 11.00 36.14
CA ASP A 105 -31.52 10.68 37.47
C ASP A 105 -32.49 11.26 38.50
N LEU A 106 -33.53 10.45 38.74
CA LEU A 106 -34.39 10.54 39.91
C LEU A 106 -33.56 10.20 41.15
N GLY A 107 -33.01 11.22 41.79
CA GLY A 107 -32.56 11.16 43.18
C GLY A 107 -33.67 11.61 44.12
N ILE A 108 -34.66 10.74 44.38
CA ILE A 108 -35.43 10.73 45.64
C ILE A 108 -34.72 9.76 46.58
#